data_AF-A0A9Q0ITJ6-F1
#
_entry.id   AF-A0A9Q0ITJ6-F1
#
_cell.length_a   1.000
_cell.length_b   1.000
_cell.length_c   1.000
_cell.angle_alpha   90.00
_cell.angle_beta   90.00
_cell.angle_gamma   90.00
#
_symmetry.space_group_name_H-M   'P 1'
#
loop_
_entity.id
_entity.type
_entity.pdbx_description
1 polymer ?
#
loop_
_entity_poly.entity_id
_entity_poly.type
_entity_poly.pdbx_seq_one_letter_code
_entity_poly.pdbx_strand_id
1 'polypeptide(L)'
;MEAASACYEELVLKVGEIQDLLVQFDKANEDKPTFTFWRQYMDLVSILLAFTRALRCGDWNLYMSAFKSMMPWFAAYDHTHYTRWAAVFIADMEQLAQTAPEVYQGFLDGDFVAKETKHSFNECLLCPIGFLGLSSSS
;
A
#
# COMPACT_ATOMS: atom_id res chain seq x y z
N MET A 1 -12.81 -26.17 -15.85
CA MET A 1 -11.89 -25.69 -14.78
C MET A 1 -10.43 -25.86 -15.18
N GLU A 2 -10.06 -26.98 -15.81
CA GLU A 2 -8.66 -27.28 -16.20
C GLU A 2 -8.06 -26.31 -17.24
N ALA A 3 -8.81 -25.93 -18.27
CA ALA A 3 -8.35 -24.95 -19.28
C ALA A 3 -8.14 -23.53 -18.72
N ALA A 4 -8.85 -23.15 -17.65
CA ALA A 4 -8.67 -21.85 -16.99
C ALA A 4 -7.39 -21.82 -16.13
N SER A 5 -7.02 -22.96 -15.52
CA SER A 5 -5.75 -23.10 -14.79
C SER A 5 -4.56 -22.99 -15.74
N ALA A 6 -4.60 -23.70 -16.87
CA ALA A 6 -3.52 -23.66 -17.86
C ALA A 6 -3.31 -22.25 -18.44
N CYS A 7 -4.39 -21.50 -18.71
CA CYS A 7 -4.31 -20.11 -19.17
C CYS A 7 -3.71 -19.17 -18.10
N TYR A 8 -4.06 -19.39 -16.83
CA TYR A 8 -3.49 -18.63 -15.71
C TYR A 8 -2.00 -18.93 -15.54
N GLU A 9 -1.58 -20.19 -15.61
CA GLU A 9 -0.18 -20.60 -15.55
C GLU A 9 0.64 -20.00 -16.70
N GLU A 10 0.12 -20.03 -17.92
CA GLU A 10 0.75 -19.38 -19.08
C GLU A 10 0.90 -17.87 -18.87
N LEU A 11 -0.12 -17.21 -18.32
CA LEU A 11 -0.07 -15.78 -18.01
C LEU A 11 0.99 -15.48 -16.96
N VAL A 12 1.06 -16.26 -15.88
CA VAL A 12 2.07 -16.11 -14.82
C VAL A 12 3.48 -16.24 -15.38
N LEU A 13 3.71 -17.22 -16.26
CA LEU A 13 5.00 -17.40 -16.93
C LEU A 13 5.37 -16.17 -17.78
N LYS A 14 4.44 -15.68 -18.61
CA LYS A 14 4.67 -14.49 -19.45
C LYS A 14 4.93 -13.23 -18.62
N VAL A 15 4.21 -13.05 -17.51
CA VAL A 15 4.45 -11.92 -16.60
C VAL A 15 5.85 -12.01 -15.97
N GLY A 16 6.28 -13.22 -15.60
CA GLY A 16 7.65 -13.47 -15.14
C GLY A 16 8.71 -13.10 -16.18
N GLU A 17 8.53 -13.54 -17.43
CA GLU A 17 9.43 -13.20 -18.53
C GLU A 17 9.53 -11.68 -18.76
N ILE A 18 8.39 -10.98 -18.72
CA ILE A 18 8.37 -9.52 -18.83
C ILE A 18 9.14 -8.88 -17.67
N GLN A 19 8.97 -9.39 -16.45
CA GLN A 19 9.69 -8.88 -15.29
C GLN A 19 11.21 -9.05 -15.44
N ASP A 20 11.66 -10.21 -15.93
CA ASP A 20 13.07 -10.46 -16.20
C ASP A 20 13.64 -9.52 -17.26
N LEU A 21 12.89 -9.28 -18.34
CA LEU A 21 13.27 -8.33 -19.38
C LEU A 21 13.37 -6.90 -18.85
N LEU A 22 12.44 -6.48 -17.98
CA LEU A 22 12.49 -5.17 -17.34
C LEU A 22 13.72 -5.02 -16.45
N VAL A 23 14.07 -6.05 -15.67
CA VAL A 23 15.29 -6.03 -14.84
C VAL A 23 16.56 -5.92 -15.69
N GLN A 24 16.62 -6.63 -16.82
CA GLN A 24 17.75 -6.52 -17.75
C GLN A 24 17.84 -5.11 -18.37
N PHE A 25 16.69 -4.55 -18.75
CA PHE A 25 16.62 -3.19 -19.30
C PHE A 25 17.05 -2.13 -18.27
N ASP A 26 16.64 -2.26 -17.01
CA ASP A 26 17.03 -1.36 -15.94
C ASP A 26 18.55 -1.38 -15.72
N LYS A 27 19.14 -2.57 -15.64
CA LYS A 27 20.61 -2.74 -15.51
C LYS A 27 21.37 -2.14 -16.69
N ALA A 28 20.85 -2.28 -17.91
CA ALA A 28 21.50 -1.75 -19.10
C ALA A 28 21.48 -0.21 -19.18
N ASN A 29 20.66 0.47 -18.37
CA ASN A 29 20.47 1.91 -18.41
C ASN A 29 20.80 2.63 -17.09
N GLU A 30 21.29 1.90 -16.08
CA GLU A 30 21.61 2.43 -14.74
C GLU A 30 22.65 3.56 -14.76
N ASP A 31 23.58 3.53 -15.73
CA ASP A 31 24.61 4.56 -15.92
C ASP A 31 24.04 5.93 -16.31
N LYS A 32 22.79 5.99 -16.80
CA LYS A 32 22.17 7.21 -17.31
C LYS A 32 21.42 7.91 -16.18
N PRO A 33 21.85 9.10 -15.71
CA PRO A 33 21.24 9.76 -14.55
C PRO A 33 19.77 10.12 -14.77
N THR A 34 19.39 10.53 -15.99
CA THR A 34 18.00 10.81 -16.34
C THR A 34 17.13 9.55 -16.27
N PHE A 35 17.67 8.40 -16.69
CA PHE A 35 16.93 7.14 -16.61
C PHE A 35 16.65 6.76 -15.16
N THR A 36 17.69 6.77 -14.33
CA THR A 36 17.59 6.45 -12.89
C THR A 36 16.58 7.35 -12.18
N PHE A 37 16.59 8.65 -12.47
CA PHE A 37 15.59 9.59 -11.94
C PHE A 37 14.15 9.18 -12.29
N TRP A 38 13.88 8.89 -13.58
CA TRP A 38 12.53 8.50 -14.00
C TRP A 38 12.12 7.13 -13.46
N ARG A 39 13.05 6.18 -13.31
CA ARG A 39 12.76 4.89 -12.67
C ARG A 39 12.34 5.07 -11.22
N GLN A 40 13.11 5.84 -10.44
CA GLN A 40 12.77 6.19 -9.06
C GLN A 40 11.41 6.89 -8.96
N TYR A 41 11.12 7.81 -9.88
CA TYR A 41 9.81 8.47 -9.95
C TYR A 41 8.66 7.50 -10.23
N MET A 42 8.84 6.54 -11.15
CA MET A 42 7.83 5.52 -11.45
C MET A 42 7.59 4.61 -10.24
N ASP A 43 8.64 4.27 -9.47
CA ASP A 43 8.51 3.50 -8.24
C ASP A 43 7.70 4.26 -7.18
N LEU A 44 7.99 5.56 -6.99
CA LEU A 44 7.22 6.45 -6.11
C LEU A 44 5.74 6.51 -6.47
N VAL A 45 5.43 6.71 -7.76
CA VAL A 45 4.04 6.74 -8.25
C VAL A 45 3.36 5.39 -8.03
N SER A 46 4.07 4.29 -8.25
CA SER A 46 3.53 2.93 -8.03
C SER A 46 3.15 2.70 -6.56
N ILE A 47 4.00 3.14 -5.62
CA ILE A 47 3.71 3.08 -4.18
C ILE A 47 2.51 3.96 -3.83
N LEU A 48 2.43 5.18 -4.38
CA LEU A 48 1.30 6.09 -4.14
C LEU A 48 -0.03 5.51 -4.65
N LEU A 49 -0.02 4.87 -5.83
CA LEU A 49 -1.19 4.20 -6.37
C LEU A 49 -1.60 2.99 -5.52
N ALA A 50 -0.64 2.19 -5.06
CA ALA A 50 -0.91 1.06 -4.15
C ALA A 50 -1.52 1.54 -2.82
N PHE A 51 -0.97 2.61 -2.25
CA PHE A 51 -1.50 3.25 -1.04
C PHE A 51 -2.91 3.78 -1.25
N THR A 52 -3.16 4.49 -2.36
CA THR A 52 -4.49 5.02 -2.70
C THR A 52 -5.50 3.88 -2.89
N ARG A 53 -5.12 2.80 -3.56
CA ARG A 53 -5.95 1.61 -3.71
C ARG A 53 -6.29 0.99 -2.37
N ALA A 54 -5.30 0.84 -1.48
CA ALA A 54 -5.51 0.28 -0.15
C ALA A 54 -6.53 1.08 0.64
N LEU A 55 -6.46 2.42 0.57
CA LEU A 55 -7.46 3.29 1.17
C LEU A 55 -8.82 3.11 0.53
N ARG A 56 -8.91 3.13 -0.80
CA ARG A 56 -10.19 3.05 -1.53
C ARG A 56 -10.92 1.72 -1.35
N CYS A 57 -10.18 0.64 -1.09
CA CYS A 57 -10.70 -0.71 -0.93
C CYS A 57 -10.76 -1.19 0.54
N GLY A 58 -10.26 -0.39 1.49
CA GLY A 58 -10.21 -0.79 2.90
C GLY A 58 -9.27 -1.96 3.15
N ASP A 59 -8.23 -2.13 2.34
CA ASP A 59 -7.27 -3.23 2.49
C ASP A 59 -6.14 -2.81 3.43
N TRP A 60 -6.25 -3.21 4.69
CA TRP A 60 -5.27 -2.88 5.73
C TRP A 60 -3.87 -3.44 5.44
N ASN A 61 -3.79 -4.65 4.89
CA ASN A 61 -2.49 -5.29 4.63
C ASN A 61 -1.76 -4.58 3.49
N LEU A 62 -2.48 -4.24 2.43
CA LEU A 62 -1.95 -3.45 1.32
C LEU A 62 -1.56 -2.04 1.79
N TYR A 63 -2.35 -1.44 2.68
CA TYR A 63 -2.06 -0.13 3.26
C TYR A 63 -0.74 -0.15 4.02
N MET A 64 -0.56 -1.13 4.92
CA MET A 64 0.64 -1.29 5.71
C MET A 64 1.88 -1.56 4.84
N SER A 65 1.74 -2.43 3.83
CA SER A 65 2.81 -2.71 2.88
C SER A 65 3.23 -1.46 2.10
N ALA A 66 2.27 -0.73 1.53
CA ALA A 66 2.56 0.49 0.77
C ALA A 66 3.16 1.59 1.65
N PHE A 67 2.68 1.75 2.88
CA PHE A 67 3.21 2.73 3.83
C PHE A 67 4.66 2.42 4.24
N LYS A 68 5.00 1.14 4.46
CA LYS A 68 6.40 0.70 4.69
C LYS A 68 7.28 0.98 3.47
N SER A 69 6.79 0.69 2.26
CA SER A 69 7.52 0.99 1.01
C SER A 69 7.75 2.48 0.77
N MET A 70 6.91 3.36 1.34
CA MET A 70 7.06 4.81 1.25
C MET A 70 8.17 5.37 2.17
N MET A 71 8.52 4.67 3.26
CA MET A 71 9.49 5.16 4.26
C MET A 71 10.87 5.54 3.70
N PRO A 72 11.52 4.72 2.84
CA PRO A 72 12.85 5.07 2.32
C PRO A 72 12.82 6.40 1.56
N TRP A 73 11.69 6.71 0.92
CA TRP A 73 11.50 7.94 0.18
C TRP A 73 11.35 9.16 1.08
N PHE A 74 10.68 9.03 2.23
CA PHE A 74 10.65 10.12 3.23
C PHE A 74 12.05 10.47 3.72
N ALA A 75 12.90 9.47 3.93
CA ALA A 75 14.30 9.72 4.28
C ALA A 75 15.08 10.35 3.11
N ALA A 76 14.90 9.86 1.89
CA ALA A 76 15.58 10.36 0.70
C ALA A 76 15.27 11.84 0.40
N TYR A 77 14.05 12.29 0.66
CA TYR A 77 13.60 13.67 0.46
C TYR A 77 13.67 14.56 1.73
N ASP A 78 14.46 14.14 2.73
CA ASP A 78 14.68 14.89 3.98
C ASP A 78 13.40 15.21 4.78
N HIS A 79 12.36 14.37 4.63
CA HIS A 79 11.16 14.41 5.45
C HIS A 79 11.37 13.72 6.80
N THR A 80 12.42 14.12 7.52
CA THR A 80 12.89 13.49 8.76
C THR A 80 11.82 13.36 9.85
N HIS A 81 10.97 14.37 9.99
CA HIS A 81 9.82 14.32 10.90
C HIS A 81 8.83 13.22 10.51
N TYR A 82 8.49 13.11 9.22
CA TYR A 82 7.61 12.04 8.74
C TYR A 82 8.26 10.68 8.90
N THR A 83 9.54 10.52 8.56
CA THR A 83 10.27 9.26 8.74
C THR A 83 10.24 8.80 10.20
N ARG A 84 10.49 9.71 11.15
CA ARG A 84 10.46 9.40 12.59
C ARG A 84 9.08 8.96 13.05
N TRP A 85 8.04 9.72 12.73
CA TRP A 85 6.68 9.40 13.16
C TRP A 85 6.12 8.17 12.43
N ALA A 86 6.48 7.97 11.16
CA ALA A 86 6.10 6.79 10.40
C ALA A 86 6.68 5.51 11.02
N ALA A 87 7.95 5.54 11.46
CA ALA A 87 8.56 4.40 12.13
C ALA A 87 7.84 4.03 13.44
N VAL A 88 7.47 5.02 14.25
CA VAL A 88 6.67 4.81 15.47
C VAL A 88 5.31 4.24 15.13
N PHE A 89 4.60 4.85 14.18
CA PHE A 89 3.31 4.38 13.72
C PHE A 89 3.35 2.92 13.26
N ILE A 90 4.34 2.54 12.44
CA ILE A 90 4.47 1.15 11.98
C ILE A 90 4.68 0.19 13.15
N ALA A 91 5.54 0.54 14.11
CA ALA A 91 5.79 -0.29 15.28
C ALA A 91 4.53 -0.49 16.13
N ASP A 92 3.74 0.56 16.31
CA ASP A 92 2.46 0.51 17.03
C ASP A 92 1.45 -0.37 16.28
N MET A 93 1.35 -0.21 14.96
CA MET A 93 0.43 -0.96 14.12
C MET A 93 0.79 -2.45 14.01
N GLU A 94 2.07 -2.81 14.07
CA GLU A 94 2.51 -4.22 14.11
C GLU A 94 2.15 -4.91 15.43
N GLN A 95 2.10 -4.14 16.54
CA GLN A 95 1.72 -4.65 17.85
C GLN A 95 0.20 -4.62 18.09
N LEU A 96 -0.58 -4.02 17.17
CA LEU A 96 -2.01 -3.78 17.34
C LEU A 96 -2.81 -5.08 17.59
N ALA A 97 -2.42 -6.18 16.94
CA ALA A 97 -3.06 -7.48 17.15
C ALA A 97 -2.97 -7.99 18.60
N GLN A 98 -1.94 -7.57 19.34
CA GLN A 98 -1.73 -7.94 20.75
C GLN A 98 -2.31 -6.89 21.71
N THR A 99 -2.11 -5.61 21.39
CA THR A 99 -2.51 -4.49 22.25
C THR A 99 -4.01 -4.22 22.20
N ALA A 100 -4.64 -4.34 21.02
CA ALA A 100 -6.05 -4.06 20.80
C ALA A 100 -6.62 -4.95 19.67
N PRO A 101 -6.87 -6.24 19.96
CA PRO A 101 -7.31 -7.21 18.94
C PRO A 101 -8.64 -6.84 18.28
N GLU A 102 -9.56 -6.19 19.02
CA GLU A 102 -10.84 -5.72 18.48
C GLU A 102 -10.65 -4.65 17.40
N VAL A 103 -9.73 -3.71 17.62
CA VAL A 103 -9.39 -2.66 16.65
C VAL A 103 -8.67 -3.25 15.45
N TYR A 104 -7.74 -4.18 15.69
CA TYR A 104 -7.04 -4.88 14.61
C TYR A 104 -8.02 -5.65 13.71
N GLN A 105 -9.03 -6.30 14.28
CA GLN A 105 -10.07 -6.97 13.51
C GLN A 105 -10.88 -5.97 12.69
N GLY A 106 -11.33 -4.85 13.29
CA GLY A 106 -12.01 -3.79 12.54
C GLY A 106 -11.17 -3.24 11.39
N PHE A 107 -9.85 -3.14 11.55
CA PHE A 107 -8.96 -2.72 10.46
C PHE A 107 -8.90 -3.74 9.33
N LEU A 108 -8.82 -5.05 9.65
CA LEU A 108 -8.90 -6.11 8.64
C LEU A 108 -10.24 -6.13 7.91
N ASP A 109 -11.32 -5.73 8.59
CA ASP A 109 -12.66 -5.63 8.02
C ASP A 109 -12.86 -4.35 7.18
N GLY A 110 -11.87 -3.43 7.21
CA GLY A 110 -11.85 -2.18 6.44
C GLY A 110 -12.44 -0.97 7.17
N ASP A 111 -12.72 -1.07 8.47
CA ASP A 111 -13.36 -0.02 9.28
C ASP A 111 -12.43 1.16 9.61
N PHE A 112 -11.16 1.10 9.19
CA PHE A 112 -10.24 2.24 9.27
C PHE A 112 -10.52 3.32 8.21
N VAL A 113 -11.48 3.06 7.31
CA VAL A 113 -11.86 3.94 6.21
C VAL A 113 -13.37 4.18 6.21
N ALA A 114 -13.81 5.42 6.02
CA ALA A 114 -15.24 5.74 5.89
C ALA A 114 -15.75 5.44 4.48
N LYS A 115 -16.95 4.85 4.39
CA LYS A 115 -17.63 4.58 3.11
C LYS A 115 -18.82 5.54 2.95
N GLU A 116 -18.85 6.28 1.85
CA GLU A 116 -20.04 7.07 1.49
C GLU A 116 -21.15 6.21 0.85
N THR A 117 -20.79 5.13 0.17
CA THR A 117 -21.71 4.21 -0.52
C THR A 117 -21.22 2.75 -0.41
N LYS A 118 -22.10 1.78 -0.69
CA LYS A 118 -21.82 0.33 -0.52
C LYS A 118 -20.83 -0.28 -1.53
N HIS A 119 -20.26 0.52 -2.45
CA HIS A 119 -19.27 0.03 -3.41
C HIS A 119 -17.88 -0.10 -2.75
N SER A 120 -16.96 -0.82 -3.39
CA SER A 120 -15.65 -1.19 -2.82
C SER A 120 -14.49 -0.26 -3.23
N PHE A 121 -14.79 0.88 -3.87
CA PHE A 121 -13.78 1.81 -4.41
C PHE A 121 -14.10 3.29 -4.11
N ASN A 122 -14.76 3.55 -3.00
CA ASN A 122 -15.23 4.89 -2.62
C ASN A 122 -15.00 5.16 -1.14
N GLU A 123 -13.97 4.54 -0.58
CA GLU A 123 -13.60 4.66 0.81
C GLU A 123 -12.56 5.78 1.00
N CYS A 124 -12.77 6.65 1.99
CA CYS A 124 -11.89 7.78 2.34
C CYS A 124 -11.34 7.63 3.77
N LEU A 125 -10.03 7.85 3.96
CA LEU A 125 -9.34 7.62 5.24
C LEU A 125 -9.98 8.45 6.36
N LEU A 126 -10.38 7.78 7.44
CA LEU A 126 -10.76 8.44 8.67
C LEU A 126 -9.48 8.77 9.44
N CYS A 127 -9.27 10.05 9.75
CA CYS A 127 -8.27 10.45 10.73
C CYS A 127 -8.70 9.85 12.10
N PRO A 128 -7.85 9.07 12.79
CA PRO A 128 -8.24 8.38 14.04
C PRO A 128 -8.51 9.29 15.25
N ILE A 129 -8.66 10.61 15.08
CA ILE A 129 -8.77 11.56 16.19
C ILE A 129 -10.23 11.80 16.65
N GLY A 130 -11.25 11.23 15.99
CA GLY A 130 -12.66 11.62 16.22
C GLY A 130 -13.70 10.52 16.46
N PHE A 131 -13.36 9.25 16.58
CA PHE A 131 -14.36 8.16 16.51
C PHE A 131 -14.99 7.71 17.86
N LEU A 132 -14.83 8.48 18.94
CA LEU A 132 -15.51 8.22 20.23
C LEU A 132 -16.88 8.93 20.37
N GLY A 133 -17.47 9.42 19.28
CA GLY A 133 -18.58 10.39 19.38
C GLY A 133 -19.94 10.01 18.82
N LEU A 134 -20.09 9.04 17.90
CA LEU A 134 -21.36 8.86 17.18
C LEU A 134 -21.64 7.39 16.85
N SER A 135 -22.08 6.62 17.86
CA SER A 135 -23.02 5.53 17.63
C SER A 135 -24.18 5.65 18.62
N SER A 136 -25.07 6.62 18.34
CA SER A 136 -26.44 6.59 18.84
C SER A 136 -27.38 6.95 17.69
N SER A 137 -28.36 6.07 17.45
CA SER A 137 -29.52 6.22 16.54
C SER A 137 -29.18 6.22 15.03
N SER A 138 -29.82 5.49 14.14
CA SER A 138 -31.08 4.73 14.13
C SER A 138 -30.97 3.59 13.12
#